data_AF-A0A916GP99-F1
#
_entry.id   AF-A0A916GP99-F1
#
_cell.length_a   1.000
_cell.length_b   1.000
_cell.length_c   1.000
_cell.angle_alpha   90.00
_cell.angle_beta   90.00
_cell.angle_gamma   90.00
#
_symmetry.space_group_name_H-M   'P 1'
#
loop_
_entity.id
_entity.type
_entity.pdbx_description
1 polymer ?
#
loop_
_entity_poly.entity_id
_entity_poly.type
_entity_poly.pdbx_seq_one_letter_code
_entity_poly.pdbx_strand_id
1 'polypeptide(L)'
;MREPADVLLVGEGGDLDEIATTLRRLEVAFEEVAVGGRQRPILLPRGLLVASVGAALTLPPWPASSGSGPARIAVGRSDGRGLRAGLRAAGFDLLIRTPVHPKALELLLLRLLYRGPERRALPRVEVGLRVRVRQWLRWQEAWLAELSLGGCRLLAPKSFAAGSKIRVELPPSELGGRGVRVAGVVVRSNPLGPTDPNVVVAVGFANPSALARECIESLLREHRAGPAPLSEAIAPVPAPPSGAAAEPEPEKERRRSPRTRYRSRVVTLGERAAQVVIGRDLSARGLRIEPHGALELGQSIALALHGSSLPVPVVVRAHVARDDGEAGLLLRFETLTAKQESAVSRLMGEGSVIESLADEASAVLAEIVGDGARPAA
;
A
#
# COMPACT_ATOMS: atom_id res chain seq x y z
N MET A 1 -28.95 -7.52 29.51
CA MET A 1 -27.66 -6.99 29.03
C MET A 1 -27.55 -7.31 27.55
N ARG A 2 -27.15 -6.35 26.71
CA ARG A 2 -26.98 -6.59 25.27
C ARG A 2 -25.67 -7.34 25.08
N GLU A 3 -25.66 -8.42 24.31
CA GLU A 3 -24.40 -9.08 23.96
C GLU A 3 -23.55 -8.17 23.06
N PRO A 4 -22.22 -8.13 23.24
CA PRO A 4 -21.35 -7.38 22.35
C PRO A 4 -21.38 -7.98 20.95
N ALA A 5 -21.46 -7.12 19.94
CA ALA A 5 -21.37 -7.53 18.55
C ALA A 5 -20.02 -8.19 18.25
N ASP A 6 -19.99 -9.08 17.25
CA ASP A 6 -18.73 -9.67 16.78
C ASP A 6 -17.89 -8.63 16.02
N VAL A 7 -18.53 -7.77 15.23
CA VAL A 7 -17.88 -6.67 14.51
C VAL A 7 -18.57 -5.35 14.80
N LEU A 8 -17.78 -4.32 15.08
CA LEU A 8 -18.27 -2.96 15.32
C LEU A 8 -17.58 -1.98 14.34
N LEU A 9 -18.39 -1.21 13.62
CA LEU A 9 -17.94 -0.12 12.76
C LEU A 9 -18.26 1.22 13.43
N VAL A 10 -17.26 2.09 13.58
CA VAL A 10 -17.41 3.41 14.20
C VAL A 10 -16.92 4.49 13.26
N GLY A 11 -17.81 5.31 12.70
CA GLY A 11 -17.39 6.29 11.70
C GLY A 11 -18.41 7.38 11.44
N GLU A 12 -18.09 8.25 10.48
CA GLU A 12 -18.95 9.31 10.00
C GLU A 12 -18.95 9.30 8.46
N GLY A 13 -20.03 9.80 7.85
CA GLY A 13 -20.00 10.23 6.44
C GLY A 13 -19.65 9.17 5.39
N GLY A 14 -19.91 7.89 5.64
CA GLY A 14 -19.64 6.81 4.66
C GLY A 14 -18.17 6.40 4.54
N ASP A 15 -17.28 6.88 5.41
CA ASP A 15 -15.85 6.53 5.41
C ASP A 15 -15.59 5.01 5.48
N LEU A 16 -16.56 4.25 6.01
CA LEU A 16 -16.50 2.80 6.19
C LEU A 16 -17.39 2.02 5.23
N ASP A 17 -17.97 2.65 4.20
CA ASP A 17 -18.91 1.99 3.27
C ASP A 17 -18.28 0.79 2.54
N GLU A 18 -17.01 0.89 2.18
CA GLU A 18 -16.28 -0.20 1.52
C GLU A 18 -16.09 -1.40 2.48
N ILE A 19 -15.83 -1.14 3.76
CA ILE A 19 -15.73 -2.15 4.81
C ILE A 19 -17.09 -2.80 5.03
N ALA A 20 -18.14 -2.00 5.22
CA ALA A 20 -19.51 -2.48 5.44
C ALA A 20 -19.99 -3.33 4.25
N THR A 21 -19.75 -2.89 3.02
CA THR A 21 -20.08 -3.63 1.80
C THR A 21 -19.34 -4.97 1.75
N THR A 22 -18.06 -4.99 2.11
CA THR A 22 -17.26 -6.22 2.14
C THR A 22 -17.75 -7.18 3.22
N LEU A 23 -18.07 -6.70 4.42
CA LEU A 23 -18.63 -7.53 5.50
C LEU A 23 -19.99 -8.13 5.13
N ARG A 24 -20.87 -7.36 4.48
CA ARG A 24 -22.16 -7.87 3.95
C ARG A 24 -21.94 -8.98 2.93
N ARG A 25 -20.98 -8.82 2.00
CA ARG A 25 -20.63 -9.85 1.01
C ARG A 25 -20.08 -11.12 1.65
N LEU A 26 -19.39 -10.99 2.78
CA LEU A 26 -18.87 -12.10 3.58
C LEU A 26 -19.92 -12.71 4.52
N GLU A 27 -21.15 -12.20 4.51
CA GLU A 27 -22.24 -12.60 5.42
C GLU A 27 -21.87 -12.48 6.91
N VAL A 28 -21.03 -11.49 7.23
CA VAL A 28 -20.61 -11.21 8.62
C VAL A 28 -21.54 -10.16 9.21
N ALA A 29 -22.15 -10.48 10.36
CA ALA A 29 -22.98 -9.53 11.10
C ALA A 29 -22.10 -8.44 11.75
N PHE A 30 -22.54 -7.18 11.66
CA PHE A 30 -21.87 -6.05 12.30
C PHE A 30 -22.86 -5.00 12.78
N GLU A 31 -22.42 -4.18 13.73
CA GLU A 31 -23.14 -2.98 14.20
C GLU A 31 -22.40 -1.72 13.70
N GLU A 32 -23.14 -0.72 13.21
CA GLU A 32 -22.60 0.60 12.84
C GLU A 32 -22.98 1.63 13.92
N VAL A 33 -22.01 2.42 14.36
CA VAL A 33 -22.19 3.49 15.34
C VAL A 33 -21.62 4.78 14.76
N ALA A 34 -22.48 5.81 14.66
CA ALA A 34 -22.06 7.13 14.23
C ALA A 34 -21.37 7.89 15.38
N VAL A 35 -20.28 8.59 15.07
CA VAL A 35 -19.65 9.53 16.01
C VAL A 35 -20.52 10.80 16.07
N GLY A 36 -20.81 11.29 17.29
CA GLY A 36 -21.58 12.54 17.50
C GLY A 36 -23.03 12.39 18.01
N GLY A 37 -23.60 11.18 18.07
CA GLY A 37 -24.90 10.96 18.74
C GLY A 37 -24.78 10.93 20.28
N ARG A 38 -25.89 11.09 21.02
CA ARG A 38 -25.94 10.89 22.49
C ARG A 38 -25.18 9.61 22.86
N GLN A 39 -24.00 9.77 23.44
CA GLN A 39 -23.01 8.71 23.55
C GLN A 39 -23.53 7.59 24.46
N ARG A 40 -23.92 6.47 23.85
CA ARG A 40 -23.93 5.20 24.57
C ARG A 40 -22.47 4.78 24.74
N PRO A 41 -22.09 4.24 25.91
CA PRO A 41 -20.75 3.69 26.08
C PRO A 41 -20.52 2.60 25.03
N ILE A 42 -19.47 2.79 24.22
CA ILE A 42 -19.08 1.85 23.19
C ILE A 42 -18.42 0.66 23.87
N LEU A 43 -19.07 -0.50 23.79
CA LEU A 43 -18.51 -1.76 24.26
C LEU A 43 -17.59 -2.34 23.19
N LEU A 44 -16.44 -2.87 23.61
CA LEU A 44 -15.49 -3.47 22.70
C LEU A 44 -16.11 -4.74 22.06
N PRO A 45 -16.07 -4.90 20.72
CA PRO A 45 -16.60 -6.09 20.07
C PRO A 45 -15.79 -7.35 20.41
N ARG A 46 -16.36 -8.52 20.19
CA ARG A 46 -15.65 -9.81 20.41
C ARG A 46 -14.61 -10.11 19.33
N GLY A 47 -14.88 -9.66 18.10
CA GLY A 47 -14.11 -10.00 16.90
C GLY A 47 -13.21 -8.88 16.42
N LEU A 48 -13.83 -7.81 15.93
CA LEU A 48 -13.16 -6.78 15.15
C LEU A 48 -13.80 -5.40 15.43
N LEU A 49 -12.96 -4.42 15.73
CA LEU A 49 -13.33 -3.00 15.73
C LEU A 49 -12.73 -2.34 14.49
N VAL A 50 -13.55 -1.66 13.70
CA VAL A 50 -13.09 -0.81 12.60
C VAL A 50 -13.61 0.60 12.85
N ALA A 51 -12.72 1.59 12.84
CA ALA A 51 -13.09 2.98 13.03
C ALA A 51 -12.55 3.86 11.89
N SER A 52 -13.28 4.92 11.52
CA SER A 52 -12.67 5.98 10.72
C SER A 52 -11.55 6.64 11.54
N VAL A 53 -10.54 7.21 10.89
CA VAL A 53 -9.41 7.84 11.61
C VAL A 53 -9.87 8.90 12.61
N GLY A 54 -10.86 9.73 12.24
CA GLY A 54 -11.42 10.72 13.15
C GLY A 54 -12.11 10.07 14.36
N ALA A 55 -12.93 9.04 14.12
CA ALA A 55 -13.58 8.28 15.17
C ALA A 55 -12.55 7.63 16.11
N ALA A 56 -11.55 6.95 15.56
CA ALA A 56 -10.50 6.26 16.27
C ALA A 56 -9.82 7.12 17.34
N LEU A 57 -9.54 8.39 17.03
CA LEU A 57 -8.88 9.32 17.94
C LEU A 57 -9.79 9.92 19.03
N THR A 58 -11.10 9.77 18.90
CA THR A 58 -12.09 10.23 19.90
C THR A 58 -12.55 9.12 20.83
N LEU A 59 -12.25 7.87 20.48
CA LEU A 59 -12.55 6.72 21.30
C LEU A 59 -11.63 6.67 22.53
N PRO A 60 -12.09 6.13 23.67
CA PRO A 60 -11.24 5.94 24.83
C PRO A 60 -10.07 5.03 24.47
N PRO A 61 -8.86 5.28 24.99
CA PRO A 61 -7.72 4.43 24.71
C PRO A 61 -7.98 3.03 25.28
N TRP A 62 -7.71 2.02 24.47
CA TRP A 62 -7.75 0.63 24.91
C TRP A 62 -6.33 0.09 25.09
N PRO A 63 -6.10 -0.80 26.07
CA PRO A 63 -4.80 -1.44 26.22
C PRO A 63 -4.39 -2.13 24.91
N ALA A 64 -3.10 -2.08 24.59
CA ALA A 64 -2.55 -2.77 23.42
C ALA A 64 -2.96 -4.25 23.46
N SER A 65 -3.34 -4.80 22.31
CA SER A 65 -3.81 -6.18 22.27
C SER A 65 -2.59 -7.06 22.41
N SER A 66 -2.54 -7.90 23.44
CA SER A 66 -1.52 -8.93 23.59
C SER A 66 -1.74 -10.11 22.61
N GLY A 67 -2.38 -9.84 21.47
CA GLY A 67 -2.80 -10.85 20.48
C GLY A 67 -4.07 -11.65 20.84
N SER A 68 -4.63 -11.49 22.05
CA SER A 68 -5.85 -12.19 22.48
C SER A 68 -7.15 -11.37 22.37
N GLY A 69 -7.05 -10.09 22.04
CA GLY A 69 -8.19 -9.18 21.91
C GLY A 69 -8.80 -9.15 20.50
N PRO A 70 -9.89 -8.40 20.32
CA PRO A 70 -10.37 -8.06 18.98
C PRO A 70 -9.32 -7.24 18.25
N ALA A 71 -9.16 -7.48 16.95
CA ALA A 71 -8.33 -6.63 16.12
C ALA A 71 -8.97 -5.24 16.02
N ARG A 72 -8.15 -4.18 16.00
CA ARG A 72 -8.61 -2.79 15.90
C ARG A 72 -7.98 -2.12 14.69
N ILE A 73 -8.82 -1.68 13.77
CA ILE A 73 -8.44 -1.09 12.50
C ILE A 73 -8.90 0.36 12.46
N ALA A 74 -8.00 1.28 12.15
CA ALA A 74 -8.32 2.64 11.74
C ALA A 74 -8.36 2.70 10.21
N VAL A 75 -9.31 3.43 9.62
CA VAL A 75 -9.47 3.57 8.17
C VAL A 75 -9.52 5.04 7.80
N GLY A 76 -8.73 5.49 6.83
CA GLY A 76 -8.75 6.89 6.40
C GLY A 76 -7.84 7.18 5.22
N ARG A 77 -7.94 8.40 4.68
CA ARG A 77 -7.08 8.86 3.56
C ARG A 77 -5.75 9.44 4.03
N SER A 78 -5.75 10.01 5.23
CA SER A 78 -4.61 10.75 5.77
C SER A 78 -3.56 9.82 6.35
N ASP A 79 -2.31 10.19 6.13
CA ASP A 79 -1.13 9.55 6.69
C ASP A 79 -0.24 10.67 7.24
N GLY A 80 0.16 10.53 8.51
CA GLY A 80 1.22 11.35 9.08
C GLY A 80 1.76 10.70 10.36
N ARG A 81 3.02 10.96 10.68
CA ARG A 81 3.67 10.40 11.88
C ARG A 81 2.90 10.72 13.18
N GLY A 82 2.40 11.95 13.32
CA GLY A 82 1.60 12.34 14.49
C GLY A 82 0.28 11.59 14.58
N LEU A 83 -0.38 11.36 13.44
CA LEU A 83 -1.61 10.58 13.36
C LEU A 83 -1.38 9.14 13.84
N ARG A 84 -0.31 8.51 13.35
CA ARG A 84 0.05 7.13 13.75
C ARG A 84 0.38 7.01 15.23
N ALA A 85 1.10 7.97 15.77
CA ALA A 85 1.38 8.02 17.21
C ALA A 85 0.07 8.13 18.02
N GLY A 86 -0.88 8.96 17.55
CA GLY A 86 -2.21 9.07 18.17
C GLY A 86 -3.01 7.77 18.11
N LEU A 87 -3.06 7.12 16.94
CA LEU A 87 -3.76 5.84 16.77
C LEU A 87 -3.15 4.72 17.63
N ARG A 88 -1.82 4.69 17.76
CA ARG A 88 -1.12 3.79 18.69
C ARG A 88 -1.51 4.04 20.14
N ALA A 89 -1.51 5.30 20.56
CA ALA A 89 -1.91 5.69 21.91
C ALA A 89 -3.38 5.33 22.19
N ALA A 90 -4.24 5.38 21.18
CA ALA A 90 -5.62 4.91 21.26
C ALA A 90 -5.76 3.37 21.24
N GLY A 91 -4.67 2.65 21.00
CA GLY A 91 -4.61 1.19 20.99
C GLY A 91 -4.99 0.54 19.68
N PHE A 92 -4.99 1.24 18.54
CA PHE A 92 -5.28 0.60 17.25
C PHE A 92 -4.09 -0.26 16.80
N ASP A 93 -4.39 -1.41 16.20
CA ASP A 93 -3.38 -2.38 15.77
C ASP A 93 -2.99 -2.14 14.30
N LEU A 94 -3.93 -1.67 13.47
CA LEU A 94 -3.76 -1.46 12.02
C LEU A 94 -4.30 -0.10 11.56
N LEU A 95 -3.67 0.50 10.56
CA LEU A 95 -4.19 1.63 9.79
C LEU A 95 -4.35 1.24 8.33
N ILE A 96 -5.57 1.31 7.77
CA ILE A 96 -5.86 1.11 6.35
C ILE A 96 -6.04 2.45 5.65
N ARG A 97 -5.23 2.68 4.64
CA ARG A 97 -5.32 3.84 3.75
C ARG A 97 -6.29 3.56 2.61
N THR A 98 -7.29 4.41 2.45
CA THR A 98 -8.21 4.32 1.30
C THR A 98 -7.71 5.17 0.12
N PRO A 99 -7.90 4.72 -1.13
CA PRO A 99 -8.58 3.48 -1.54
C PRO A 99 -7.70 2.23 -1.38
N VAL A 100 -8.34 1.09 -1.09
CA VAL A 100 -7.70 -0.24 -0.99
C VAL A 100 -8.26 -1.16 -2.07
N HIS A 101 -7.52 -2.19 -2.49
CA HIS A 101 -8.07 -3.18 -3.42
C HIS A 101 -9.19 -3.98 -2.70
N PRO A 102 -10.43 -4.06 -3.21
CA PRO A 102 -11.55 -4.68 -2.50
C PRO A 102 -11.28 -6.12 -2.07
N LYS A 103 -10.55 -6.88 -2.90
CA LYS A 103 -10.19 -8.26 -2.57
C LYS A 103 -9.07 -8.39 -1.54
N ALA A 104 -8.11 -7.46 -1.51
CA ALA A 104 -7.07 -7.45 -0.48
C ALA A 104 -7.71 -7.13 0.87
N LEU A 105 -8.65 -6.17 0.88
CA LEU A 105 -9.45 -5.86 2.05
C LEU A 105 -10.28 -7.06 2.52
N GLU A 106 -10.99 -7.74 1.61
CA GLU A 106 -11.76 -8.94 1.95
C GLU A 106 -10.90 -10.04 2.57
N LEU A 107 -9.72 -10.32 2.00
CA LEU A 107 -8.79 -11.32 2.54
C LEU A 107 -8.27 -10.93 3.92
N LEU A 108 -7.97 -9.65 4.13
CA LEU A 108 -7.58 -9.14 5.44
C LEU A 108 -8.71 -9.33 6.46
N LEU A 109 -9.94 -8.94 6.13
CA LEU A 109 -11.09 -9.08 7.03
C LEU A 109 -11.35 -10.55 7.36
N LEU A 110 -11.32 -11.44 6.37
CA LEU A 110 -11.41 -12.88 6.59
C LEU A 110 -10.33 -13.40 7.55
N ARG A 111 -9.08 -12.95 7.39
CA ARG A 111 -7.97 -13.31 8.28
C ARG A 111 -8.22 -12.83 9.71
N LEU A 112 -8.62 -11.57 9.88
CA LEU A 112 -8.83 -10.98 11.20
C LEU A 112 -10.04 -11.58 11.94
N LEU A 113 -11.05 -12.03 11.20
CA LEU A 113 -12.25 -12.68 11.74
C LEU A 113 -12.08 -14.20 11.96
N TYR A 114 -11.04 -14.81 11.41
CA TYR A 114 -10.81 -16.24 11.55
C TYR A 114 -10.42 -16.59 12.99
N ARG A 115 -11.24 -17.41 13.66
CA ARG A 115 -11.01 -17.92 15.03
C ARG A 115 -10.59 -19.39 15.10
N GLY A 116 -10.45 -20.05 13.95
CA GLY A 116 -10.06 -21.46 13.91
C GLY A 116 -8.56 -21.67 14.14
N PRO A 117 -8.12 -22.92 14.37
CA PRO A 117 -6.69 -23.25 14.42
C PRO A 117 -6.07 -23.03 13.02
N GLU A 118 -5.06 -22.19 12.94
CA GLU A 118 -4.29 -21.99 11.71
C GLU A 118 -3.58 -23.30 11.34
N ARG A 119 -3.97 -23.89 10.20
CA ARG A 119 -3.46 -25.18 9.73
C ARG A 119 -2.20 -25.03 8.86
N ARG A 120 -1.82 -23.81 8.51
CA ARG A 120 -0.66 -23.55 7.65
C ARG A 120 0.62 -23.64 8.47
N ALA A 121 1.57 -24.42 7.97
CA ALA A 121 2.90 -24.53 8.58
C ALA A 121 3.76 -23.26 8.40
N LEU A 122 3.45 -22.43 7.39
CA LEU A 122 4.18 -21.20 7.09
C LEU A 122 3.25 -19.99 7.17
N PRO A 123 3.69 -18.89 7.80
CA PRO A 123 2.91 -17.66 7.85
C PRO A 123 2.69 -17.13 6.43
N ARG A 124 1.50 -16.60 6.19
CA ARG A 124 1.14 -15.85 4.99
C ARG A 124 0.90 -14.41 5.35
N VAL A 125 1.18 -13.57 4.38
CA VAL A 125 1.04 -12.13 4.48
C VAL A 125 0.22 -11.65 3.30
N GLU A 126 -0.78 -10.81 3.55
CA GLU A 126 -1.55 -10.14 2.49
C GLU A 126 -0.69 -9.05 1.88
N VAL A 127 -0.55 -9.06 0.54
CA VAL A 127 0.42 -8.18 -0.14
C VAL A 127 -0.25 -7.12 -1.01
N GLY A 128 -1.29 -7.44 -1.77
CA GLY A 128 -2.02 -6.46 -2.59
C GLY A 128 -1.21 -5.78 -3.71
N LEU A 129 -0.12 -6.38 -4.20
CA LEU A 129 0.74 -5.77 -5.24
C LEU A 129 0.40 -6.25 -6.65
N ARG A 130 0.60 -5.40 -7.67
CA ARG A 130 0.59 -5.86 -9.08
C ARG A 130 1.84 -6.68 -9.36
N VAL A 131 1.65 -7.81 -10.02
CA VAL A 131 2.72 -8.71 -10.48
C VAL A 131 2.49 -9.10 -11.92
N ARG A 132 3.53 -9.61 -12.57
CA ARG A 132 3.41 -10.23 -13.89
C ARG A 132 3.55 -11.73 -13.76
N VAL A 133 2.69 -12.46 -14.46
CA VAL A 133 2.67 -13.92 -14.45
C VAL A 133 2.93 -14.39 -15.86
N ARG A 134 3.88 -15.31 -16.02
CA ARG A 134 4.18 -15.97 -17.28
C ARG A 134 3.74 -17.42 -17.24
N GLN A 135 2.92 -17.79 -18.21
CA GLN A 135 2.65 -19.18 -18.56
C GLN A 135 3.12 -19.40 -20.00
N TRP A 136 4.03 -20.36 -20.19
CA TRP A 136 4.70 -20.61 -21.47
C TRP A 136 5.42 -19.35 -22.01
N LEU A 137 4.90 -18.72 -23.07
CA LEU A 137 5.48 -17.54 -23.72
C LEU A 137 4.70 -16.24 -23.45
N ARG A 138 3.53 -16.32 -22.82
CA ARG A 138 2.66 -15.15 -22.62
C ARG A 138 2.80 -14.59 -21.20
N TRP A 139 3.09 -13.30 -21.12
CA TRP A 139 3.00 -12.52 -19.90
C TRP A 139 1.61 -11.93 -19.77
N GLN A 140 1.05 -11.98 -18.57
CA GLN A 140 -0.16 -11.26 -18.20
C GLN A 140 0.00 -10.63 -16.83
N GLU A 141 -0.76 -9.59 -16.57
CA GLU A 141 -0.80 -8.95 -15.27
C GLU A 141 -1.75 -9.68 -14.33
N ALA A 142 -1.42 -9.65 -13.04
CA ALA A 142 -2.21 -10.20 -11.96
C ALA A 142 -1.97 -9.40 -10.67
N TRP A 143 -2.79 -9.62 -9.65
CA TRP A 143 -2.57 -9.09 -8.30
C TRP A 143 -2.08 -10.18 -7.37
N LEU A 144 -1.00 -9.93 -6.65
CA LEU A 144 -0.48 -10.77 -5.58
C LEU A 144 -1.29 -10.51 -4.31
N ALA A 145 -2.22 -11.41 -4.01
CA ALA A 145 -3.15 -11.25 -2.89
C ALA A 145 -2.51 -11.70 -1.56
N GLU A 146 -1.85 -12.86 -1.57
CA GLU A 146 -1.13 -13.43 -0.42
C GLU A 146 0.26 -13.92 -0.85
N LEU A 147 1.24 -13.81 0.05
CA LEU A 147 2.59 -14.35 -0.13
C LEU A 147 3.03 -15.15 1.10
N SER A 148 3.82 -16.19 0.88
CA SER A 148 4.61 -16.93 1.88
C SER A 148 5.91 -17.41 1.25
N LEU A 149 6.81 -17.94 2.05
CA LEU A 149 8.02 -18.60 1.55
C LEU A 149 7.73 -19.79 0.62
N GLY A 150 6.61 -20.49 0.87
CA GLY A 150 6.23 -21.69 0.12
C GLY A 150 5.34 -21.45 -1.10
N GLY A 151 4.83 -20.24 -1.32
CA GLY A 151 3.89 -19.97 -2.39
C GLY A 151 3.15 -18.65 -2.28
N CYS A 152 2.26 -18.41 -3.23
CA CYS A 152 1.43 -17.21 -3.27
C CYS A 152 0.00 -17.48 -3.73
N ARG A 153 -0.88 -16.49 -3.53
CA ARG A 153 -2.19 -16.41 -4.18
C ARG A 153 -2.23 -15.22 -5.12
N LEU A 154 -2.72 -15.45 -6.31
CA LEU A 154 -2.87 -14.44 -7.36
C LEU A 154 -4.34 -14.23 -7.68
N LEU A 155 -4.73 -13.00 -7.98
CA LEU A 155 -5.97 -12.67 -8.68
C LEU A 155 -5.61 -12.39 -10.13
N ALA A 156 -6.08 -13.25 -11.03
CA ALA A 156 -5.75 -13.18 -12.44
C ALA A 156 -7.02 -13.14 -13.30
N PRO A 157 -6.99 -12.52 -14.49
CA PRO A 157 -8.14 -12.46 -15.38
C PRO A 157 -8.45 -13.79 -16.07
N LYS A 158 -7.58 -14.80 -15.94
CA LYS A 158 -7.71 -16.10 -16.61
C LYS A 158 -7.34 -17.24 -15.67
N SER A 159 -8.10 -18.33 -15.76
CA SER A 159 -7.81 -19.57 -15.05
C SER A 159 -6.52 -20.21 -15.56
N PHE A 160 -5.85 -20.91 -14.64
CA PHE A 160 -4.70 -21.74 -14.96
C PHE A 160 -5.02 -23.18 -14.55
N ALA A 161 -4.68 -24.15 -15.39
CA ALA A 161 -4.86 -25.56 -15.06
C ALA A 161 -3.96 -25.96 -13.88
N ALA A 162 -4.50 -26.74 -12.93
CA ALA A 162 -3.72 -27.32 -11.84
C ALA A 162 -2.54 -28.14 -12.40
N GLY A 163 -1.40 -28.10 -11.71
CA GLY A 163 -0.14 -28.68 -12.18
C GLY A 163 0.63 -27.84 -13.19
N SER A 164 0.05 -26.76 -13.73
CA SER A 164 0.75 -25.90 -14.69
C SER A 164 1.95 -25.20 -14.05
N LYS A 165 3.09 -25.23 -14.74
CA LYS A 165 4.28 -24.45 -14.38
C LYS A 165 4.09 -23.00 -14.82
N ILE A 166 4.28 -22.06 -13.89
CA ILE A 166 4.23 -20.63 -14.14
C ILE A 166 5.47 -19.93 -13.55
N ARG A 167 5.74 -18.71 -14.00
CA ARG A 167 6.70 -17.81 -13.35
C ARG A 167 5.98 -16.55 -12.89
N VAL A 168 6.21 -16.15 -11.66
CA VAL A 168 5.70 -14.89 -11.09
C VAL A 168 6.88 -13.92 -11.01
N GLU A 169 6.75 -12.76 -11.62
CA GLU A 169 7.69 -11.65 -11.48
C GLU A 169 7.22 -10.78 -10.32
N LEU A 170 7.91 -10.93 -9.19
CA LEU A 170 7.69 -10.11 -7.99
C LEU A 170 8.31 -8.73 -8.21
N PRO A 171 7.65 -7.65 -7.76
CA PRO A 171 8.24 -6.32 -7.83
C PRO A 171 9.53 -6.30 -7.01
N PRO A 172 10.45 -5.38 -7.34
CA PRO A 172 11.61 -5.18 -6.49
C PRO A 172 11.14 -4.72 -5.10
N SER A 173 11.73 -5.30 -4.05
CA SER A 173 11.64 -4.72 -2.71
C SER A 173 12.35 -3.37 -2.66
N GLU A 174 12.14 -2.59 -1.60
CA GLU A 174 12.71 -1.24 -1.37
C GLU A 174 14.23 -1.09 -1.64
N LEU A 175 14.98 -2.19 -1.68
CA LEU A 175 16.38 -2.28 -2.09
C LEU A 175 16.68 -1.87 -3.56
N GLY A 176 15.73 -1.32 -4.32
CA GLY A 176 15.99 -0.62 -5.59
C GLY A 176 16.42 -1.52 -6.77
N GLY A 177 16.09 -2.81 -6.74
CA GLY A 177 16.54 -3.80 -7.71
C GLY A 177 15.66 -3.98 -8.97
N ARG A 178 16.04 -4.93 -9.82
CA ARG A 178 15.14 -5.51 -10.84
C ARG A 178 14.18 -6.50 -10.15
N GLY A 179 12.94 -6.60 -10.64
CA GLY A 179 11.99 -7.60 -10.14
C GLY A 179 12.56 -9.01 -10.19
N VAL A 180 12.21 -9.84 -9.21
CA VAL A 180 12.72 -11.22 -9.10
C VAL A 180 11.68 -12.20 -9.61
N ARG A 181 12.13 -13.16 -10.43
CA ARG A 181 11.26 -14.18 -11.01
C ARG A 181 11.28 -15.44 -10.17
N VAL A 182 10.11 -15.87 -9.73
CA VAL A 182 9.91 -17.06 -8.91
C VAL A 182 9.16 -18.10 -9.73
N ALA A 183 9.73 -19.30 -9.86
CA ALA A 183 9.06 -20.40 -10.51
C ALA A 183 8.08 -21.07 -9.54
N GLY A 184 6.90 -21.44 -10.04
CA GLY A 184 5.89 -22.11 -9.24
C GLY A 184 5.01 -23.05 -10.06
N VAL A 185 4.22 -23.83 -9.33
CA VAL A 185 3.23 -24.76 -9.88
C VAL A 185 1.86 -24.35 -9.37
N VAL A 186 0.89 -24.26 -10.28
CA VAL A 186 -0.50 -23.98 -9.92
C VAL A 186 -1.04 -25.16 -9.13
N VAL A 187 -1.38 -24.93 -7.87
CA VAL A 187 -2.00 -25.93 -6.99
C VAL A 187 -3.49 -26.04 -7.30
N ARG A 188 -4.15 -24.89 -7.48
CA ARG A 188 -5.57 -24.79 -7.85
C ARG A 188 -5.90 -23.42 -8.40
N SER A 189 -6.98 -23.34 -9.18
CA SER A 189 -7.55 -22.10 -9.69
C SER A 189 -9.06 -22.14 -9.48
N ASN A 190 -9.61 -21.16 -8.76
CA ASN A 190 -11.03 -21.08 -8.44
C ASN A 190 -11.61 -19.75 -8.94
N PRO A 191 -12.83 -19.72 -9.50
CA PRO A 191 -13.53 -18.46 -9.75
C PRO A 191 -13.78 -17.73 -8.42
N LEU A 192 -13.74 -16.39 -8.43
CA LEU A 192 -14.02 -15.60 -7.23
C LEU A 192 -15.49 -15.58 -6.84
N GLY A 193 -16.35 -15.77 -7.85
CA GLY A 193 -17.79 -15.77 -7.75
C GLY A 193 -18.39 -15.91 -9.15
N PRO A 194 -19.72 -15.99 -9.28
CA PRO A 194 -20.38 -16.16 -10.57
C PRO A 194 -20.24 -14.94 -11.50
N THR A 195 -20.01 -13.75 -10.94
CA THR A 195 -19.98 -12.48 -11.69
C THR A 195 -18.60 -11.84 -11.77
N ASP A 196 -17.60 -12.33 -11.05
CA ASP A 196 -16.26 -11.74 -11.06
C ASP A 196 -15.44 -12.31 -12.23
N PRO A 197 -14.88 -11.45 -13.11
CA PRO A 197 -14.06 -11.91 -14.23
C PRO A 197 -12.71 -12.51 -13.78
N ASN A 198 -12.32 -12.30 -12.52
CA ASN A 198 -11.06 -12.79 -11.99
C ASN A 198 -11.18 -14.17 -11.34
N VAL A 199 -10.06 -14.88 -11.34
CA VAL A 199 -9.86 -16.15 -10.65
C VAL A 199 -8.81 -16.00 -9.56
N VAL A 200 -8.98 -16.76 -8.47
CA VAL A 200 -7.94 -16.95 -7.46
C VAL A 200 -7.10 -18.16 -7.85
N VAL A 201 -5.81 -17.91 -8.06
CA VAL A 201 -4.82 -18.92 -8.44
C VAL A 201 -3.88 -19.13 -7.27
N ALA A 202 -3.89 -20.33 -6.70
CA ALA A 202 -2.94 -20.72 -5.67
C ALA A 202 -1.71 -21.35 -6.32
N VAL A 203 -0.53 -20.84 -5.98
CA VAL A 203 0.74 -21.21 -6.59
C VAL A 203 1.69 -21.68 -5.50
N GLY A 204 2.21 -22.90 -5.61
CA GLY A 204 3.31 -23.39 -4.78
C GLY A 204 4.64 -23.06 -5.42
N PHE A 205 5.58 -22.49 -4.67
CA PHE A 205 6.93 -22.22 -5.18
C PHE A 205 7.77 -23.50 -5.14
N ALA A 206 8.41 -23.80 -6.26
CA ALA A 206 9.29 -24.96 -6.38
C ALA A 206 10.74 -24.51 -6.19
N ASN A 207 11.28 -24.74 -4.99
CA ASN A 207 12.66 -24.44 -4.60
C ASN A 207 13.15 -23.06 -5.11
N PRO A 208 12.66 -21.95 -4.52
CA PRO A 208 13.09 -20.61 -4.94
C PRO A 208 14.60 -20.47 -4.84
N SER A 209 15.21 -19.78 -5.80
CA SER A 209 16.64 -19.43 -5.75
C SER A 209 16.94 -18.59 -4.50
N ALA A 210 18.21 -18.51 -4.09
CA ALA A 210 18.61 -17.70 -2.94
C ALA A 210 18.12 -16.25 -3.05
N LEU A 211 18.32 -15.63 -4.22
CA LEU A 211 17.84 -14.28 -4.51
C LEU A 211 16.30 -14.15 -4.45
N ALA A 212 15.57 -15.15 -4.97
CA ALA A 212 14.12 -15.18 -4.88
C ALA A 212 13.64 -15.32 -3.44
N ARG A 213 14.30 -16.16 -2.64
CA ARG A 213 13.99 -16.35 -1.22
C ARG A 213 14.21 -15.06 -0.44
N GLU A 214 15.36 -14.40 -0.62
CA GLU A 214 15.66 -13.11 0.02
C GLU A 214 14.63 -12.03 -0.37
N CYS A 215 14.25 -11.96 -1.65
CA CYS A 215 13.21 -11.05 -2.13
C CYS A 215 11.84 -11.36 -1.50
N ILE A 216 11.45 -12.63 -1.41
CA ILE A 216 10.21 -13.04 -0.74
C ILE A 216 10.26 -12.68 0.75
N GLU A 217 11.35 -12.97 1.46
CA GLU A 217 11.51 -12.62 2.88
C GLU A 217 11.47 -11.11 3.12
N SER A 218 12.04 -10.32 2.20
CA SER A 218 11.94 -8.87 2.23
C SER A 218 10.49 -8.41 2.12
N LEU A 219 9.74 -8.89 1.11
CA LEU A 219 8.32 -8.58 0.94
C LEU A 219 7.46 -9.08 2.12
N LEU A 220 7.77 -10.24 2.70
CA LEU A 220 7.05 -10.74 3.88
C LEU A 220 7.27 -9.86 5.10
N ARG A 221 8.49 -9.32 5.29
CA ARG A 221 8.79 -8.36 6.36
C ARG A 221 8.06 -7.05 6.13
N GLU A 222 8.15 -6.51 4.91
CA GLU A 222 7.51 -5.26 4.50
C GLU A 222 5.99 -5.30 4.69
N HIS A 223 5.35 -6.40 4.28
CA HIS A 223 3.89 -6.53 4.33
C HIS A 223 3.38 -7.20 5.60
N ARG A 224 4.22 -7.56 6.58
CA ARG A 224 3.78 -8.27 7.80
C ARG A 224 2.59 -7.57 8.48
N ALA A 225 2.57 -6.24 8.34
CA ALA A 225 1.56 -5.31 8.74
C ALA A 225 0.24 -5.36 7.96
N GLY A 226 0.28 -5.67 6.67
CA GLY A 226 -0.86 -5.76 5.78
C GLY A 226 -0.55 -5.38 4.32
N PRO A 227 -1.57 -5.38 3.45
CA PRO A 227 -1.43 -5.23 2.01
C PRO A 227 -1.10 -3.79 1.55
N ALA A 228 -0.59 -3.71 0.33
CA ALA A 228 -0.11 -2.53 -0.37
C ALA A 228 -1.23 -1.66 -0.99
N PRO A 229 -0.92 -0.37 -1.26
CA PRO A 229 -1.25 0.38 -2.45
C PRO A 229 -2.26 -0.10 -3.43
N LEU A 230 -3.53 0.29 -3.35
CA LEU A 230 -4.19 0.50 -4.64
C LEU A 230 -3.67 1.83 -5.20
N SER A 231 -2.56 1.77 -5.96
CA SER A 231 -1.95 2.95 -6.59
C SER A 231 -2.86 3.61 -7.64
N GLU A 232 -4.04 3.05 -7.92
CA GLU A 232 -4.97 3.47 -8.96
C GLU A 232 -6.41 3.25 -8.46
N ALA A 233 -7.22 4.30 -8.32
CA ALA A 233 -8.68 4.09 -8.30
C ALA A 233 -9.00 3.30 -9.57
N ILE A 234 -9.54 2.09 -9.43
CA ILE A 234 -9.95 1.27 -10.57
C ILE A 234 -10.92 2.13 -11.38
N ALA A 235 -10.43 2.74 -12.45
CA ALA A 235 -11.31 3.38 -13.40
C ALA A 235 -12.22 2.26 -13.92
N PRO A 236 -13.56 2.44 -13.94
CA PRO A 236 -14.45 1.45 -14.54
C PRO A 236 -13.92 1.15 -15.94
N VAL A 237 -13.70 -0.12 -16.24
CA VAL A 237 -13.16 -0.60 -17.51
C VAL A 237 -13.97 0.05 -18.64
N PRO A 238 -13.40 0.97 -19.43
CA PRO A 238 -14.11 1.51 -20.57
C PRO A 238 -14.36 0.37 -21.55
N ALA A 239 -15.58 0.29 -22.09
CA ALA A 239 -15.92 -0.66 -23.15
C ALA A 239 -14.88 -0.57 -24.28
N PRO A 240 -14.45 -1.71 -24.87
CA PRO A 240 -13.39 -1.69 -25.86
C PRO A 240 -13.80 -0.83 -27.07
N PRO A 241 -13.00 0.18 -27.46
CA PRO A 241 -13.22 0.85 -28.72
C PRO A 241 -12.93 -0.12 -29.87
N SER A 242 -13.96 -0.43 -30.65
CA SER A 242 -13.81 -1.11 -31.93
C SER A 242 -13.13 -0.17 -32.92
N GLY A 243 -11.81 -0.29 -33.05
CA GLY A 243 -11.03 0.45 -34.04
C GLY A 243 -9.60 -0.08 -34.10
N ALA A 244 -9.32 -0.90 -35.10
CA ALA A 244 -7.98 -1.40 -35.40
C ALA A 244 -7.08 -0.24 -35.85
N ALA A 245 -6.28 0.29 -34.93
CA ALA A 245 -5.08 1.05 -35.23
C ALA A 245 -3.87 0.24 -34.77
N ALA A 246 -2.92 0.04 -35.68
CA ALA A 246 -1.72 -0.75 -35.45
C ALA A 246 -0.95 -0.25 -34.21
N GLU A 247 -0.72 -1.14 -33.24
CA GLU A 247 0.15 -0.85 -32.10
C GLU A 247 1.59 -0.65 -32.60
N PRO A 248 2.23 0.48 -32.31
CA PRO A 248 3.65 0.65 -32.60
C PRO A 248 4.45 -0.33 -31.74
N GLU A 249 5.43 -1.00 -32.36
CA GLU A 249 6.32 -1.92 -31.66
C GLU A 249 6.99 -1.25 -30.44
N PRO A 250 7.20 -2.00 -29.34
CA PRO A 250 7.80 -1.46 -28.14
C PRO A 250 9.24 -1.02 -28.42
N GLU A 251 9.45 0.28 -28.60
CA GLU A 251 10.77 0.89 -28.58
C GLU A 251 11.53 0.42 -27.33
N LYS A 252 12.71 -0.19 -27.57
CA LYS A 252 13.63 -0.66 -26.52
C LYS A 252 13.69 0.35 -25.37
N GLU A 253 13.22 -0.06 -24.20
CA GLU A 253 13.19 0.73 -22.97
C GLU A 253 14.59 1.31 -22.66
N ARG A 254 14.80 2.60 -23.00
CA ARG A 254 16.10 3.30 -22.81
C ARG A 254 16.26 3.85 -21.39
N ARG A 255 15.27 3.65 -20.50
CA ARG A 255 15.28 4.22 -19.15
C ARG A 255 16.37 3.62 -18.28
N ARG A 256 17.09 4.48 -17.55
CA ARG A 256 18.18 4.09 -16.62
C ARG A 256 17.73 3.95 -15.16
N SER A 257 16.52 4.39 -14.80
CA SER A 257 16.05 4.40 -13.42
C SER A 257 14.54 4.11 -13.33
N PRO A 258 14.09 3.36 -12.30
CA PRO A 258 12.66 3.13 -12.06
C PRO A 258 11.96 4.44 -11.67
N ARG A 259 10.67 4.52 -11.97
CA ARG A 259 9.78 5.62 -11.56
C ARG A 259 8.65 5.07 -10.72
N THR A 260 8.32 5.76 -9.64
CA THR A 260 7.15 5.47 -8.79
C THR A 260 6.06 6.48 -9.11
N ARG A 261 4.79 6.06 -9.09
CA ARG A 261 3.67 6.99 -9.22
C ARG A 261 3.70 7.98 -8.05
N TYR A 262 3.57 9.27 -8.32
CA TYR A 262 3.66 10.32 -7.33
C TYR A 262 2.60 11.38 -7.60
N ARG A 263 1.41 11.20 -7.03
CA ARG A 263 0.25 12.08 -7.18
C ARG A 263 0.13 13.06 -6.02
N SER A 264 1.15 13.86 -5.82
CA SER A 264 1.19 14.88 -4.76
C SER A 264 1.21 16.28 -5.34
N ARG A 265 0.73 17.25 -4.56
CA ARG A 265 0.86 18.67 -4.88
C ARG A 265 2.33 19.07 -4.77
N VAL A 266 2.86 19.61 -5.85
CA VAL A 266 4.22 20.14 -5.93
C VAL A 266 4.12 21.64 -6.06
N VAL A 267 4.79 22.36 -5.14
CA VAL A 267 4.86 23.82 -5.24
C VAL A 267 6.09 24.16 -6.08
N THR A 268 5.89 24.79 -7.22
CA THR A 268 6.96 25.37 -8.02
C THR A 268 7.25 26.76 -7.47
N LEU A 269 8.53 27.04 -7.21
CA LEU A 269 9.02 28.33 -6.74
C LEU A 269 9.76 28.97 -7.91
N GLY A 270 9.04 29.77 -8.70
CA GLY A 270 9.59 30.57 -9.78
C GLY A 270 9.85 32.02 -9.35
N GLU A 271 10.49 32.80 -10.23
CA GLU A 271 10.83 34.21 -9.95
C GLU A 271 9.60 35.12 -9.77
N ARG A 272 8.50 34.80 -10.46
CA ARG A 272 7.29 35.64 -10.48
C ARG A 272 6.30 35.33 -9.37
N ALA A 273 6.10 34.04 -9.06
CA ALA A 273 5.17 33.58 -8.02
C ALA A 273 5.38 32.09 -7.76
N ALA A 274 4.95 31.64 -6.56
CA ALA A 274 4.78 30.23 -6.27
C ALA A 274 3.52 29.69 -6.98
N GLN A 275 3.62 28.55 -7.65
CA GLN A 275 2.48 27.90 -8.31
C GLN A 275 2.35 26.45 -7.81
N VAL A 276 1.13 25.90 -7.83
CA VAL A 276 0.88 24.51 -7.42
C VAL A 276 0.61 23.69 -8.66
N VAL A 277 1.42 22.67 -8.89
CA VAL A 277 1.26 21.67 -9.96
C VAL A 277 1.03 20.28 -9.36
N ILE A 278 0.51 19.36 -10.16
CA ILE A 278 0.28 17.97 -9.75
C ILE A 278 1.38 17.09 -10.31
N GLY A 279 2.09 16.38 -9.42
CA GLY A 279 3.00 15.31 -9.83
C GLY A 279 2.24 14.12 -10.43
N ARG A 280 2.86 13.44 -11.40
CA ARG A 280 2.37 12.17 -11.98
C ARG A 280 3.25 11.00 -11.56
N ASP A 281 4.54 11.10 -11.83
CA ASP A 281 5.54 10.08 -11.49
C ASP A 281 6.84 10.73 -11.00
N LEU A 282 7.44 10.13 -9.96
CA LEU A 282 8.68 10.57 -9.34
C LEU A 282 9.75 9.49 -9.53
N SER A 283 10.97 9.93 -9.76
CA SER A 283 12.15 9.07 -9.83
C SER A 283 13.29 9.72 -9.07
N ALA A 284 14.37 8.98 -8.84
CA ALA A 284 15.56 9.52 -8.20
C ALA A 284 16.17 10.73 -8.94
N ARG A 285 15.85 10.93 -10.24
CA ARG A 285 16.48 11.94 -11.09
C ARG A 285 15.51 12.95 -11.71
N GLY A 286 14.23 12.86 -11.40
CA GLY A 286 13.24 13.72 -12.03
C GLY A 286 11.82 13.41 -11.63
N LEU A 287 10.94 14.30 -12.06
CA LEU A 287 9.51 14.31 -11.78
C LEU A 287 8.77 14.59 -13.09
N ARG A 288 7.71 13.84 -13.37
CA ARG A 288 6.71 14.25 -14.36
C ARG A 288 5.58 14.97 -13.65
N ILE A 289 5.15 16.10 -14.18
CA ILE A 289 3.98 16.85 -13.72
C ILE A 289 2.92 16.94 -14.82
N GLU A 290 1.71 17.34 -14.46
CA GLU A 290 0.66 17.67 -15.42
C GLU A 290 1.06 18.85 -16.33
N PRO A 291 0.50 18.94 -17.55
CA PRO A 291 0.74 20.09 -18.44
C PRO A 291 0.42 21.39 -17.70
N HIS A 292 1.30 22.37 -17.82
CA HIS A 292 1.13 23.65 -17.14
C HIS A 292 1.64 24.79 -18.03
N GLY A 293 0.73 25.65 -18.50
CA GLY A 293 1.04 26.66 -19.53
C GLY A 293 2.03 27.75 -19.11
N ALA A 294 2.38 27.85 -17.83
CA ALA A 294 3.37 28.79 -17.34
C ALA A 294 4.81 28.25 -17.30
N LEU A 295 5.02 26.99 -17.68
CA LEU A 295 6.35 26.35 -17.67
C LEU A 295 6.83 26.09 -19.09
N GLU A 296 8.05 26.55 -19.40
CA GLU A 296 8.64 26.44 -20.73
C GLU A 296 9.79 25.42 -20.75
N LEU A 297 10.04 24.81 -21.92
CA LEU A 297 11.19 23.92 -22.13
C LEU A 297 12.51 24.63 -21.79
N GLY A 298 13.35 23.96 -21.03
CA GLY A 298 14.64 24.48 -20.56
C GLY A 298 14.57 25.37 -19.31
N GLN A 299 13.38 25.77 -18.86
CA GLN A 299 13.23 26.60 -17.67
C GLN A 299 13.68 25.87 -16.41
N SER A 300 14.55 26.50 -15.60
CA SER A 300 14.91 26.03 -14.26
C SER A 300 13.94 26.57 -13.21
N ILE A 301 13.47 25.68 -12.34
CA ILE A 301 12.55 25.99 -11.24
C ILE A 301 12.94 25.24 -9.97
N ALA A 302 12.62 25.80 -8.81
CA ALA A 302 12.69 25.04 -7.55
C ALA A 302 11.35 24.34 -7.30
N LEU A 303 11.40 23.10 -6.86
CA LEU A 303 10.24 22.26 -6.57
C LEU A 303 10.24 21.92 -5.08
N ALA A 304 9.19 22.29 -4.37
CA ALA A 304 8.95 21.78 -3.02
C ALA A 304 8.11 20.50 -3.11
N LEU A 305 8.76 19.36 -2.84
CA LEU A 305 8.13 18.04 -2.84
C LEU A 305 7.67 17.70 -1.42
N HIS A 306 6.38 17.40 -1.28
CA HIS A 306 5.76 17.03 -0.01
C HIS A 306 5.47 15.54 0.03
N GLY A 307 5.77 14.91 1.16
CA GLY A 307 5.31 13.57 1.48
C GLY A 307 5.05 13.41 2.95
N SER A 308 4.25 12.39 3.26
CA SER A 308 3.79 12.04 4.61
C SER A 308 4.95 11.67 5.56
N SER A 309 6.07 11.19 5.00
CA SER A 309 7.26 10.79 5.75
C SER A 309 8.24 11.95 6.03
N LEU A 310 8.04 13.11 5.40
CA LEU A 310 8.92 14.27 5.54
C LEU A 310 8.28 15.35 6.43
N PRO A 311 8.94 15.77 7.52
CA PRO A 311 8.41 16.82 8.40
C PRO A 311 8.40 18.21 7.72
N VAL A 312 9.22 18.40 6.69
CA VAL A 312 9.32 19.61 5.87
C VAL A 312 9.48 19.21 4.41
N PRO A 313 8.97 20.00 3.46
CA PRO A 313 9.14 19.71 2.04
C PRO A 313 10.62 19.64 1.67
N VAL A 314 10.97 18.67 0.83
CA VAL A 314 12.29 18.66 0.20
C VAL A 314 12.25 19.59 -1.01
N VAL A 315 13.02 20.67 -0.95
CA VAL A 315 13.17 21.61 -2.07
C VAL A 315 14.28 21.12 -2.97
N VAL A 316 13.99 20.86 -4.24
CA VAL A 316 14.95 20.43 -5.27
C VAL A 316 14.91 21.37 -6.45
N ARG A 317 16.06 21.66 -7.07
CA ARG A 317 16.08 22.38 -8.36
C ARG A 317 15.91 21.39 -9.51
N ALA A 318 15.16 21.80 -10.52
CA ALA A 318 14.91 21.01 -11.71
C ALA A 318 14.77 21.91 -12.93
N HIS A 319 15.05 21.38 -14.12
CA HIS A 319 14.70 22.04 -15.37
C HIS A 319 13.70 21.23 -16.17
N VAL A 320 12.83 21.91 -16.92
CA VAL A 320 11.88 21.27 -17.84
C VAL A 320 12.66 20.69 -19.01
N ALA A 321 12.92 19.38 -18.97
CA ALA A 321 13.77 18.71 -19.94
C ALA A 321 13.01 18.25 -21.19
N ARG A 322 11.68 18.05 -21.06
CA ARG A 322 10.84 17.59 -22.16
C ARG A 322 9.38 17.94 -21.91
N ASP A 323 8.64 18.18 -22.99
CA ASP A 323 7.20 18.36 -23.01
C ASP A 323 6.61 17.18 -23.77
N ASP A 324 5.83 16.34 -23.07
CA ASP A 324 5.17 15.18 -23.65
C ASP A 324 3.71 15.51 -24.03
N GLY A 325 3.35 16.79 -24.18
CA GLY A 325 1.98 17.23 -24.49
C GLY A 325 1.01 16.88 -23.37
N GLU A 326 -0.12 16.24 -23.70
CA GLU A 326 -1.13 15.77 -22.73
C GLU A 326 -0.58 14.80 -21.68
N ALA A 327 0.52 14.11 -21.99
CA ALA A 327 1.20 13.24 -21.03
C ALA A 327 1.96 14.03 -19.94
N GLY A 328 2.16 15.33 -20.13
CA GLY A 328 2.70 16.25 -19.13
C GLY A 328 4.15 16.66 -19.36
N LEU A 329 4.67 17.50 -18.45
CA LEU A 329 6.03 18.01 -18.52
C LEU A 329 6.98 17.10 -17.72
N LEU A 330 8.14 16.81 -18.28
CA LEU A 330 9.20 16.03 -17.63
C LEU A 330 10.28 16.97 -17.11
N LEU A 331 10.44 16.97 -15.79
CA LEU A 331 11.41 17.77 -15.07
C LEU A 331 12.57 16.88 -14.68
N ARG A 332 13.78 17.31 -14.98
CA ARG A 332 15.00 16.65 -14.57
C ARG A 332 15.60 17.38 -13.39
N PHE A 333 15.83 16.66 -12.30
CA PHE A 333 16.50 17.22 -11.14
C PHE A 333 17.94 17.61 -11.50
N GLU A 334 18.35 18.77 -11.00
CA GLU A 334 19.76 19.15 -10.94
C GLU A 334 20.50 18.25 -9.93
N THR A 335 21.78 18.50 -9.72
CA THR A 335 22.58 17.74 -8.75
C THR A 335 21.93 17.85 -7.36
N LEU A 336 21.47 16.70 -6.85
CA LEU A 336 20.90 16.61 -5.52
C LEU A 336 22.01 16.45 -4.48
N THR A 337 21.84 17.08 -3.33
CA THR A 337 22.64 16.76 -2.14
C THR A 337 22.23 15.38 -1.60
N ALA A 338 23.13 14.69 -0.87
CA ALA A 338 22.82 13.40 -0.26
C ALA A 338 21.54 13.43 0.62
N LYS A 339 21.30 14.56 1.31
CA LYS A 339 20.07 14.78 2.10
C LYS A 339 18.82 14.83 1.21
N GLN A 340 18.89 15.53 0.07
CA GLN A 340 17.79 15.59 -0.90
C GLN A 340 17.56 14.23 -1.57
N GLU A 341 18.62 13.50 -1.93
CA GLU A 341 18.52 12.15 -2.51
C GLU A 341 17.83 11.18 -1.54
N SER A 342 18.23 11.19 -0.26
CA SER A 342 17.59 10.39 0.78
C SER A 342 16.12 10.79 0.98
N ALA A 343 15.80 12.08 0.96
CA ALA A 343 14.42 12.55 1.07
C ALA A 343 13.57 12.14 -0.14
N VAL A 344 14.06 12.32 -1.37
CA VAL A 344 13.37 11.89 -2.60
C VAL A 344 13.19 10.37 -2.61
N SER A 345 14.19 9.61 -2.17
CA SER A 345 14.07 8.15 -2.06
C SER A 345 12.99 7.74 -1.07
N ARG A 346 12.86 8.43 0.07
CA ARG A 346 11.76 8.21 1.03
C ARG A 346 10.40 8.54 0.43
N LEU A 347 10.27 9.65 -0.31
CA LEU A 347 9.04 10.00 -1.02
C LEU A 347 8.62 8.90 -2.03
N MET A 348 9.58 8.25 -2.65
CA MET A 348 9.32 7.13 -3.56
C MET A 348 8.86 5.85 -2.85
N GLY A 349 9.06 5.74 -1.53
CA GLY A 349 8.73 4.57 -0.71
C GLY A 349 7.41 4.67 0.07
N GLU A 350 6.69 5.80 0.05
CA GLU A 350 5.44 6.02 0.83
C GLU A 350 4.21 5.19 0.37
N GLY A 351 4.46 4.05 -0.27
CA GLY A 351 3.48 3.20 -0.91
C GLY A 351 3.09 1.97 -0.11
N SER A 352 2.86 2.02 1.21
CA SER A 352 2.10 0.97 1.93
C SER A 352 0.69 1.48 2.34
N VAL A 353 -0.37 0.66 2.17
CA VAL A 353 -1.78 1.01 2.46
C VAL A 353 -2.16 0.54 3.83
N ILE A 354 -1.63 -0.59 4.28
CA ILE A 354 -1.88 -1.10 5.61
C ILE A 354 -0.60 -1.05 6.41
N GLU A 355 -0.62 -0.22 7.45
CA GLU A 355 0.51 -0.04 8.35
C GLU A 355 0.19 -0.68 9.71
N SER A 356 1.13 -1.49 10.21
CA SER A 356 1.08 -2.07 11.54
C SER A 356 1.48 -0.99 12.51
N LEU A 357 0.62 -0.74 13.47
CA LEU A 357 0.89 0.20 14.53
C LEU A 357 1.66 -0.48 15.69
N ALA A 358 1.82 -1.81 15.66
CA ALA A 358 2.41 -2.59 16.74
C ALA A 358 3.96 -2.64 16.75
N ASP A 359 4.63 -2.47 15.61
CA ASP A 359 6.05 -2.89 15.47
C ASP A 359 7.10 -1.81 15.79
N GLU A 360 6.74 -0.53 15.97
CA GLU A 360 7.76 0.52 16.25
C GLU A 360 8.17 0.66 17.73
N ALA A 361 7.48 -0.01 18.66
CA ALA A 361 7.76 0.14 20.09
C ALA A 361 9.12 -0.45 20.53
N SER A 362 9.76 -1.28 19.71
CA SER A 362 11.02 -1.95 20.08
C SER A 362 12.29 -1.17 19.70
N ALA A 363 12.20 -0.04 19.00
CA ALA A 363 13.39 0.67 18.49
C ALA A 363 13.78 1.95 19.27
N VAL A 364 13.00 2.37 20.28
CA VAL A 364 13.18 3.71 20.92
C VAL A 364 13.40 3.65 22.44
N LEU A 365 13.62 2.46 23.04
CA LEU A 365 13.88 2.32 24.48
C LEU A 365 15.15 1.52 24.80
N ALA A 366 16.27 1.89 24.17
CA ALA A 366 17.61 1.39 24.56
C ALA A 366 18.72 2.47 24.57
N GLU A 367 18.35 3.75 24.44
CA GLU A 367 19.29 4.86 24.58
C GLU A 367 18.67 5.85 25.56
N ILE A 368 19.41 6.24 26.60
CA ILE A 368 18.98 6.97 27.81
C ILE A 368 18.47 6.07 28.97
N VAL A 369 19.25 5.06 29.37
CA VAL A 369 19.48 4.73 30.80
C VAL A 369 20.90 4.21 30.96
N GLY A 370 21.71 4.91 31.76
CA GLY A 370 23.14 4.68 32.01
C GLY A 370 23.92 5.90 31.52
N ASP A 371 24.57 6.71 32.33
CA ASP A 371 25.33 6.39 33.53
C ASP A 371 25.51 7.68 34.34
N GLY A 372 25.31 7.63 35.65
CA GLY A 372 25.26 8.84 36.47
C GLY A 372 25.13 8.59 37.96
N ALA A 373 25.74 7.51 38.46
CA ALA A 373 26.01 7.39 39.88
C ALA A 373 27.37 6.75 40.09
N ARG A 374 28.36 7.55 40.49
CA ARG A 374 29.05 7.30 41.75
C ARG A 374 29.71 8.56 42.32
N PRO A 375 29.52 8.82 43.62
CA PRO A 375 30.32 9.78 44.37
C PRO A 375 31.65 9.12 44.81
N ALA A 376 32.70 9.93 44.95
CA ALA A 376 33.70 9.86 46.02
C ALA A 376 34.82 10.90 45.79
N ALA A 377 34.82 11.95 46.60
CA ALA A 377 35.96 12.38 47.43
C ALA A 377 35.42 13.31 48.53
#